data_AF-A0A392SDL5-F1
#
_entry.id   AF-A0A392SDL5-F1
#
_cell.length_a   1.000
_cell.length_b   1.000
_cell.length_c   1.000
_cell.angle_alpha   90.00
_cell.angle_beta   90.00
_cell.angle_gamma   90.00
#
_symmetry.space_group_name_H-M   'P 1'
#
loop_
_entity.id
_entity.type
_entity.pdbx_description
1 polymer ?
#
loop_
_entity_poly.entity_id
_entity_poly.type
_entity_poly.pdbx_seq_one_letter_code
_entity_poly.pdbx_strand_id
1 'polypeptide(L)' 'DVDFEMDCKGVVDSLYSSRTCNSDPGDILGDYRIIQATNLVNSHVKFIRRQANEVAHRLVRMATLISS' A
#
# COMPACT_ATOMS: atom_id res chain seq x y z
N ASP A 1 -1.86 -15.35 -8.76
CA ASP A 1 -1.54 -13.95 -9.03
C ASP A 1 -2.54 -13.08 -8.29
N VAL A 2 -2.10 -12.04 -7.59
CA VAL A 2 -2.95 -11.23 -6.70
C VAL A 2 -2.60 -9.76 -6.88
N ASP A 3 -3.56 -8.97 -7.34
CA ASP A 3 -3.41 -7.52 -7.41
C ASP A 3 -3.81 -6.87 -6.07
N PHE A 4 -3.11 -5.80 -5.71
CA PHE A 4 -3.37 -4.98 -4.53
C PHE A 4 -3.96 -3.64 -4.94
N GLU A 5 -4.98 -3.18 -4.22
CA GLU A 5 -5.62 -1.90 -4.47
C GLU A 5 -5.44 -0.97 -3.27
N MET A 6 -5.12 0.30 -3.54
CA MET A 6 -4.88 1.30 -2.51
C MET A 6 -5.45 2.67 -2.88
N ASP A 7 -6.01 3.39 -1.91
CA ASP A 7 -6.52 4.75 -2.10
C ASP A 7 -5.53 5.86 -1.69
N CYS A 8 -4.31 5.50 -1.28
CA CYS A 8 -3.24 6.44 -0.97
C CYS A 8 -2.30 6.59 -2.18
N LYS A 9 -2.57 7.60 -3.01
CA LYS A 9 -1.78 7.86 -4.22
C LYS A 9 -0.29 8.04 -3.94
N GLY A 10 0.07 8.74 -2.86
CA GLY A 10 1.46 8.97 -2.50
C GLY A 10 2.24 7.68 -2.27
N VAL A 11 1.62 6.69 -1.62
CA VAL A 11 2.25 5.38 -1.40
C VAL A 11 2.40 4.62 -2.70
N VAL A 12 1.35 4.58 -3.55
CA VAL A 12 1.43 3.94 -4.87
C VAL A 12 2.51 4.57 -5.74
N ASP A 13 2.54 5.90 -5.83
CA ASP A 13 3.55 6.64 -6.59
C ASP A 13 4.96 6.36 -6.04
N SER A 14 5.12 6.29 -4.71
CA SER A 14 6.39 5.94 -4.08
C SER A 14 6.80 4.49 -4.31
N LEU A 15 5.88 3.55 -4.48
CA LEU A 15 6.21 2.15 -4.82
C LEU A 15 6.80 2.03 -6.23
N TYR A 16 6.28 2.78 -7.18
CA TYR A 16 6.75 2.77 -8.57
C TYR A 16 7.87 3.76 -8.87
N SER A 17 8.17 4.68 -7.95
CA SER A 17 9.30 5.60 -8.09
C SER A 17 10.64 4.87 -8.06
N SER A 18 11.69 5.37 -8.70
CA SER A 18 13.06 4.87 -8.48
C SER A 18 13.73 5.49 -7.24
N ARG A 19 13.07 6.46 -6.59
CA ARG A 19 13.63 7.19 -5.45
C ARG A 19 13.50 6.37 -4.17
N THR A 20 14.63 6.09 -3.54
CA THR A 20 14.68 5.63 -2.16
C THR A 20 14.52 6.84 -1.23
N CYS A 21 13.63 6.72 -0.25
CA CYS A 21 13.47 7.71 0.81
C CYS A 21 14.10 7.13 2.08
N ASN A 22 15.08 7.81 2.67
CA ASN A 22 15.71 7.35 3.93
C ASN A 22 14.86 7.79 5.12
N SER A 23 13.63 7.28 5.17
CA SER A 23 12.67 7.50 6.24
C SER A 23 12.04 6.16 6.60
N ASP A 24 11.50 6.04 7.82
CA ASP A 24 10.83 4.81 8.27
C ASP A 24 9.75 4.32 7.27
N PRO A 25 8.91 5.18 6.66
CA PRO A 25 8.04 4.77 5.56
C PRO A 25 8.79 4.29 4.31
N GLY A 26 9.94 4.88 4.00
CA GLY A 26 10.75 4.50 2.85
C GLY A 26 11.45 3.15 3.04
N ASP A 27 11.86 2.81 4.25
CA ASP A 27 12.40 1.48 4.59
C ASP A 27 11.34 0.39 4.39
N ILE A 28 10.10 0.64 4.87
CA ILE A 28 8.95 -0.27 4.65
C ILE A 28 8.67 -0.46 3.15
N LEU A 29 8.73 0.62 2.35
CA LEU A 29 8.55 0.53 0.90
C LEU A 29 9.72 -0.20 0.21
N GLY A 30 10.93 -0.10 0.76
CA GLY A 30 12.09 -0.87 0.33
C GLY A 30 11.88 -2.36 0.52
N ASP A 31 11.45 -2.76 1.72
CA ASP A 31 11.11 -4.16 2.04
C ASP A 31 10.01 -4.69 1.14
N TYR A 32 8.97 -3.88 0.90
CA TYR A 32 7.89 -4.25 -0.02
C TYR A 32 8.42 -4.54 -1.43
N ARG A 33 9.35 -3.74 -1.97
CA ARG A 33 9.93 -3.98 -3.31
C ARG A 33 10.72 -5.28 -3.37
N ILE A 34 11.44 -5.61 -2.31
CA ILE A 34 12.15 -6.90 -2.21
C ILE A 34 11.14 -8.05 -2.27
N ILE A 35 10.06 -7.96 -1.51
CA ILE A 35 8.97 -8.96 -1.53
C ILE A 35 8.32 -9.01 -2.93
N GLN A 36 8.10 -7.86 -3.56
CA GLN A 36 7.53 -7.78 -4.91
C GLN A 36 8.41 -8.50 -5.94
N ALA A 37 9.72 -8.24 -5.90
CA ALA A 37 10.67 -8.83 -6.84
C ALA A 37 10.90 -10.34 -6.61
N THR A 38 10.59 -10.86 -5.43
CA THR A 38 10.89 -12.27 -5.06
C THR A 38 9.64 -13.16 -5.04
N ASN A 39 8.56 -12.68 -4.44
CA ASN A 39 7.38 -13.49 -4.11
C ASN A 39 6.12 -13.06 -4.87
N LEU A 40 6.07 -11.81 -5.34
CA LEU A 40 4.87 -11.22 -5.96
C LEU A 40 5.17 -10.67 -7.37
N VAL A 41 6.01 -11.39 -8.12
CA VAL A 41 6.56 -10.93 -9.41
C VAL A 41 5.49 -10.58 -10.45
N ASN A 42 4.32 -11.22 -10.38
CA ASN A 42 3.20 -10.94 -11.30
C ASN A 42 2.13 -10.02 -10.70
N SER A 43 2.31 -9.59 -9.46
CA SER A 43 1.32 -8.81 -8.72
C SER A 43 1.54 -7.32 -8.88
N HIS A 44 0.46 -6.58 -9.07
CA HIS A 44 0.51 -5.14 -9.23
C HIS A 44 -0.16 -4.41 -8.07
N VAL A 45 0.33 -3.21 -7.75
CA VAL A 45 -0.37 -2.27 -6.87
C VAL A 45 -1.05 -1.22 -7.73
N LYS A 46 -2.37 -1.04 -7.55
CA LYS A 46 -3.16 -0.09 -8.31
C LYS A 46 -3.75 0.97 -7.40
N PHE A 47 -3.70 2.21 -7.87
CA PHE A 47 -4.43 3.29 -7.21
C PHE A 47 -5.92 3.21 -7.54
N ILE A 48 -6.75 3.21 -6.52
CA ILE A 48 -8.20 3.34 -6.62
C ILE A 48 -8.69 4.58 -5.87
N ARG A 49 -9.89 5.06 -6.20
CA ARG A 49 -10.48 6.15 -5.42
C ARG A 49 -10.93 5.63 -4.06
N ARG A 50 -10.89 6.48 -3.03
CA ARG A 50 -11.32 6.12 -1.67
C ARG A 50 -12.77 5.60 -1.58
N GLN A 51 -13.65 6.07 -2.46
CA GLN A 51 -15.02 5.56 -2.57
C GLN A 51 -15.06 4.08 -3.01
N ALA A 52 -14.10 3.63 -3.81
CA ALA A 52 -13.95 2.22 -4.18
C ALA A 52 -13.31 1.39 -3.06
N ASN A 53 -12.55 2.02 -2.15
CA ASN A 53 -11.93 1.38 -0.99
C ASN A 53 -12.78 1.52 0.30
N GLU A 54 -14.10 1.62 0.18
CA GLU A 54 -14.98 1.94 1.34
C GLU A 54 -14.90 0.87 2.44
N VAL A 55 -14.80 -0.40 2.06
CA VAL A 55 -14.73 -1.52 3.02
C VAL A 55 -13.50 -1.41 3.91
N ALA A 56 -12.31 -1.21 3.32
CA ALA A 56 -11.09 -1.02 4.10
C ALA A 56 -11.19 0.21 5.01
N HIS A 57 -11.76 1.31 4.50
CA HIS A 57 -11.96 2.50 5.30
C HIS A 57 -12.87 2.27 6.51
N ARG A 58 -13.98 1.54 6.34
CA ARG A 58 -14.91 1.17 7.42
C ARG A 58 -14.23 0.26 8.45
N LEU A 59 -13.45 -0.73 7.99
CA LEU A 59 -12.70 -1.62 8.87
C LEU A 59 -11.72 -0.84 9.76
N VAL A 60 -10.94 0.08 9.17
CA VAL A 60 -10.02 0.95 9.94
C VAL A 60 -10.79 1.77 10.98
N ARG A 61 -11.89 2.41 10.58
CA ARG A 61 -12.72 3.20 11.52
C ARG A 61 -13.24 2.36 12.68
N MET A 62 -13.71 1.15 12.43
CA MET A 62 -14.18 0.26 13.51
C MET A 62 -13.04 -0.15 14.43
N ALA A 63 -11.88 -0.50 13.89
CA ALA A 63 -10.71 -0.84 14.70
C ALA A 63 -10.27 0.33 15.59
N THR A 64 -10.27 1.56 15.06
CA THR A 64 -9.98 2.77 15.85
C THR A 64 -10.98 2.96 16.99
N LEU A 65 -12.27 2.71 16.76
CA LEU A 65 -13.31 2.82 17.79
C LEU A 65 -13.23 1.74 18.87
N ILE A 66 -12.70 0.55 18.54
CA ILE A 66 -12.51 -0.54 19.50
C ILE A 66 -11.22 -0.34 20.32
N SER A 67 -10.23 0.34 19.73
CA SER A 67 -8.95 0.62 20.37
C SER A 67 -8.95 1.89 21.24
N SER A 68 -10.02 2.69 21.19
CA SER A 68 -10.24 3.90 22.00
C SER A 68 -11.05 3.59 23.24
#